data_AF-A0A3S5BZV2-F1
#
_entry.id   AF-A0A3S5BZV2-F1
#
_cell.length_a   1.000
_cell.length_b   1.000
_cell.length_c   1.000
_cell.angle_alpha   90.00
_cell.angle_beta   90.00
_cell.angle_gamma   90.00
#
_symmetry.space_group_name_H-M   'P 1'
#
loop_
_entity.id
_entity.type
_entity.pdbx_description
1 polymer ?
#
loop_
_entity_poly.entity_id
_entity_poly.type
_entity_poly.pdbx_seq_one_letter_code
_entity_poly.pdbx_strand_id
1 'polypeptide(L)'
;MLNPEMGKLCVTKKFISMCKASPDKSEAVVSIEVLAWLIESSDVSAVQGLNDLMVEAIEDMCKTEKSNISVQSACELFQRFITLAALDTGDFEECKRVLLERSSIFINKART
;
A
#
# COMPACT_ATOMS: atom_id res chain seq x y z
N MET A 1 -12.40 -2.78 -19.04
CA MET A 1 -11.93 -3.97 -18.27
C MET A 1 -10.42 -3.88 -18.16
N LEU A 2 -9.90 -3.57 -16.98
CA LEU A 2 -8.47 -3.69 -16.71
C LEU A 2 -8.14 -5.17 -16.48
N ASN A 3 -7.08 -5.66 -17.12
CA ASN A 3 -6.65 -7.05 -17.00
C ASN A 3 -5.99 -7.26 -15.62
N PRO A 4 -6.42 -8.23 -14.78
CA PRO A 4 -5.89 -8.37 -13.41
C PRO A 4 -4.36 -8.49 -13.33
N GLU A 5 -3.74 -9.21 -14.26
CA GLU A 5 -2.28 -9.36 -14.35
C GLU A 5 -1.53 -8.01 -14.54
N MET A 6 -2.20 -7.01 -15.10
CA MET A 6 -1.61 -5.72 -15.44
C MET A 6 -1.50 -4.79 -14.21
N GLY A 7 -2.38 -4.95 -13.22
CA GLY A 7 -2.22 -4.32 -11.90
C GLY A 7 -1.09 -4.97 -11.10
N LYS A 8 -1.07 -6.31 -11.09
CA LYS A 8 -0.07 -7.13 -10.40
C LYS A 8 1.37 -6.84 -10.85
N LEU A 9 1.58 -6.76 -12.17
CA LEU A 9 2.87 -6.39 -12.77
C LEU A 9 3.26 -4.92 -12.52
N CYS A 10 2.31 -4.05 -12.16
CA CYS A 10 2.54 -2.62 -11.92
C CYS A 10 3.13 -2.36 -10.53
N VAL A 11 2.55 -2.93 -9.47
CA VAL A 11 2.96 -2.72 -8.06
C VAL A 11 4.44 -3.06 -7.85
N THR A 12 4.85 -4.27 -8.23
CA THR A 12 6.24 -4.73 -8.10
C THR A 12 7.24 -3.84 -8.86
N LYS A 13 6.89 -3.42 -10.08
CA LYS A 13 7.72 -2.49 -10.86
C LYS A 13 7.80 -1.10 -10.21
N LYS A 14 6.68 -0.59 -9.70
CA LYS A 14 6.59 0.69 -8.98
C LYS A 14 7.49 0.67 -7.74
N PHE A 15 7.39 -0.37 -6.92
CA PHE A 15 8.22 -0.56 -5.72
C PHE A 15 9.71 -0.60 -6.05
N ILE A 16 10.14 -1.50 -6.95
CA ILE A 16 11.55 -1.62 -7.35
C ILE A 16 12.08 -0.30 -7.95
N SER A 17 11.25 0.41 -8.74
CA SER A 17 11.61 1.71 -9.32
C SER A 17 11.77 2.80 -8.25
N MET A 18 10.86 2.89 -7.29
CA MET A 18 10.93 3.88 -6.22
C MET A 18 12.10 3.62 -5.27
N CYS A 19 12.38 2.35 -4.90
CA CYS A 19 13.57 1.98 -4.12
C CYS A 19 14.90 2.26 -4.87
N LYS A 20 14.88 2.40 -6.20
CA LYS A 20 16.04 2.82 -7.00
C LYS A 20 16.13 4.34 -7.15
N ALA A 21 14.99 5.03 -7.17
CA ALA A 21 14.91 6.49 -7.31
C ALA A 21 15.07 7.27 -5.99
N SER A 22 14.87 6.63 -4.84
CA SER A 22 15.00 7.23 -3.51
C SER A 22 15.93 6.39 -2.60
N PRO A 23 17.25 6.34 -2.87
CA PRO A 23 18.22 5.56 -2.08
C PRO A 23 18.43 6.11 -0.65
N ASP A 24 17.90 7.30 -0.38
CA ASP A 24 17.83 7.97 0.92
C ASP A 24 16.67 7.47 1.81
N LYS A 25 15.66 6.81 1.22
CA LYS A 25 14.52 6.23 1.93
C LYS A 25 14.75 4.74 2.19
N SER A 26 14.29 4.26 3.35
CA SER A 26 14.21 2.82 3.59
C SER A 26 13.13 2.18 2.71
N GLU A 27 13.34 0.93 2.31
CA GLU A 27 12.35 0.20 1.50
C GLU A 27 11.00 0.04 2.23
N ALA A 28 11.01 0.09 3.56
CA ALA A 28 9.80 0.11 4.39
C ALA A 28 8.97 1.41 4.23
N VAL A 29 9.61 2.57 4.09
CA VAL A 29 8.88 3.82 3.77
C VAL A 29 8.36 3.77 2.34
N VAL A 30 9.18 3.25 1.41
CA VAL A 30 8.81 3.15 0.00
C VAL A 30 7.64 2.17 -0.22
N SER A 31 7.56 1.05 0.50
CA SER A 31 6.44 0.13 0.37
C SER A 31 5.11 0.78 0.78
N ILE A 32 5.09 1.59 1.85
CA ILE A 32 3.88 2.34 2.23
C ILE A 32 3.52 3.43 1.21
N GLU A 33 4.51 4.11 0.62
CA GLU A 33 4.25 5.05 -0.49
C GLU A 33 3.63 4.35 -1.72
N VAL A 34 4.05 3.12 -2.03
CA VAL A 34 3.45 2.30 -3.11
C VAL A 34 2.03 1.85 -2.77
N LEU A 35 1.76 1.46 -1.53
CA LEU A 35 0.41 1.06 -1.12
C LEU A 35 -0.55 2.25 -1.03
N ALA A 36 -0.08 3.43 -0.61
CA ALA A 36 -0.87 4.66 -0.68
C ALA A 36 -1.25 5.00 -2.14
N TRP A 37 -0.30 4.91 -3.07
CA TRP A 37 -0.56 5.07 -4.50
C TRP A 37 -1.54 4.01 -5.03
N LEU A 38 -1.46 2.76 -4.55
CA LEU A 38 -2.37 1.68 -4.93
C LEU A 38 -3.80 1.95 -4.45
N ILE A 39 -3.99 2.44 -3.23
CA ILE A 39 -5.29 2.89 -2.73
C ILE A 39 -5.84 3.98 -3.65
N GLU A 40 -5.08 5.05 -3.87
CA GLU A 40 -5.47 6.19 -4.71
C GLU A 40 -5.92 5.74 -6.12
N SER A 41 -5.07 4.95 -6.80
CA SER A 41 -5.25 4.51 -8.19
C SER A 41 -6.19 3.30 -8.39
N SER A 42 -6.77 2.75 -7.31
CA SER A 42 -7.68 1.61 -7.40
C SER A 42 -9.12 2.02 -7.80
N ASP A 43 -9.69 1.27 -8.75
CA ASP A 43 -11.11 1.35 -9.17
C ASP A 43 -12.04 0.48 -8.30
N VAL A 44 -11.56 -0.05 -7.18
CA VAL A 44 -12.38 -0.87 -6.27
C VAL A 44 -13.38 0.02 -5.54
N SER A 45 -14.61 -0.47 -5.34
CA SER A 45 -15.73 0.27 -4.72
C SER A 45 -16.22 -0.35 -3.41
N ALA A 46 -15.44 -1.25 -2.82
CA ALA A 46 -15.78 -1.99 -1.62
C ALA A 46 -14.55 -2.29 -0.76
N VAL A 47 -14.72 -2.23 0.57
CA VAL A 47 -13.65 -2.48 1.56
C VAL A 47 -12.98 -3.83 1.35
N GLN A 48 -13.75 -4.90 1.07
CA GLN A 48 -13.20 -6.23 0.80
C GLN A 48 -12.29 -6.23 -0.42
N GLY A 49 -12.71 -5.64 -1.54
CA GLY A 49 -11.92 -5.58 -2.77
C GLY A 49 -10.63 -4.76 -2.59
N LEU A 50 -10.67 -3.71 -1.77
CA LEU A 50 -9.47 -2.96 -1.40
C LEU A 50 -8.53 -3.77 -0.51
N ASN A 51 -9.06 -4.52 0.46
CA ASN A 51 -8.27 -5.42 1.31
C ASN A 51 -7.59 -6.52 0.48
N ASP A 52 -8.31 -7.15 -0.44
CA ASP A 52 -7.79 -8.23 -1.29
C ASP A 52 -6.65 -7.71 -2.20
N LEU A 53 -6.86 -6.54 -2.81
CA LEU A 53 -5.86 -5.83 -3.62
C LEU A 53 -4.60 -5.49 -2.79
N MET A 54 -4.78 -5.05 -1.54
CA MET A 54 -3.70 -4.73 -0.61
C MET A 54 -2.91 -5.97 -0.17
N VAL A 55 -3.58 -7.10 0.09
CA VAL A 55 -2.92 -8.38 0.43
C VAL A 55 -2.08 -8.87 -0.73
N GLU A 56 -2.63 -8.92 -1.94
CA GLU A 56 -1.92 -9.36 -3.16
C GLU A 56 -0.69 -8.48 -3.44
N ALA A 57 -0.83 -7.16 -3.35
CA ALA A 57 0.26 -6.21 -3.52
C ALA A 57 1.39 -6.39 -2.49
N ILE A 58 1.04 -6.64 -1.22
CA ILE A 58 2.02 -6.87 -0.16
C ILE A 58 2.76 -8.18 -0.39
N GLU A 59 2.06 -9.27 -0.71
CA GLU A 59 2.72 -10.53 -1.04
C GLU A 59 3.71 -10.39 -2.18
N ASP A 60 3.35 -9.67 -3.24
CA ASP A 60 4.20 -9.53 -4.42
C ASP A 60 5.40 -8.62 -4.19
N MET A 61 5.24 -7.49 -3.47
CA MET A 61 6.38 -6.70 -3.02
C MET A 61 7.32 -7.51 -2.12
N CYS A 62 6.76 -8.35 -1.24
CA CYS A 62 7.53 -9.20 -0.34
C CYS A 62 8.39 -10.26 -1.05
N LYS A 63 8.06 -10.61 -2.30
CA LYS A 63 8.81 -11.56 -3.15
C LYS A 63 9.92 -10.89 -3.99
N THR A 64 10.09 -9.57 -3.93
CA THR A 64 11.09 -8.83 -4.72
C THR A 64 12.49 -8.83 -4.10
N GLU A 65 13.51 -8.52 -4.90
CA GLU A 65 14.90 -8.34 -4.45
C GLU A 65 15.11 -7.11 -3.54
N LYS A 66 14.09 -6.25 -3.43
CA LYS A 66 14.05 -5.07 -2.55
C LYS A 66 13.28 -5.31 -1.24
N SER A 67 12.71 -6.50 -1.07
CA SER A 67 12.03 -6.89 0.18
C SER A 67 13.01 -7.15 1.31
N ASN A 68 12.61 -6.81 2.54
CA ASN A 68 13.31 -7.16 3.77
C ASN A 68 12.31 -7.25 4.95
N ILE A 69 12.79 -7.63 6.14
CA ILE A 69 11.94 -7.79 7.34
C ILE A 69 11.19 -6.48 7.70
N SER A 70 11.81 -5.32 7.45
CA SER A 70 11.17 -4.02 7.71
C SER A 70 10.04 -3.73 6.73
N VAL A 71 10.15 -4.16 5.46
CA VAL A 71 9.06 -4.09 4.47
C VAL A 71 7.86 -4.92 4.94
N GLN A 72 8.09 -6.19 5.31
CA GLN A 72 7.03 -7.07 5.83
C GLN A 72 6.35 -6.45 7.07
N SER A 73 7.16 -6.03 8.05
CA SER A 73 6.68 -5.43 9.29
C SER A 73 5.87 -4.15 9.06
N ALA A 74 6.32 -3.26 8.17
CA ALA A 74 5.61 -2.02 7.82
C ALA A 74 4.28 -2.33 7.12
N CYS A 75 4.29 -3.24 6.14
CA CYS A 75 3.10 -3.67 5.42
C CYS A 75 2.04 -4.30 6.34
N GLU A 76 2.43 -5.16 7.30
CA GLU A 76 1.51 -5.71 8.30
C GLU A 76 0.92 -4.63 9.23
N LEU A 77 1.76 -3.72 9.75
CA LEU A 77 1.30 -2.62 10.59
C LEU A 77 0.32 -1.72 9.84
N PHE A 78 0.59 -1.48 8.55
CA PHE A 78 -0.25 -0.67 7.68
C PHE A 78 -1.57 -1.35 7.33
N GLN A 79 -1.58 -2.67 7.04
CA GLN A 79 -2.83 -3.44 6.91
C GLN A 79 -3.70 -3.31 8.17
N ARG A 80 -3.15 -3.57 9.36
CA ARG A 80 -3.89 -3.42 10.63
C ARG A 80 -4.46 -2.01 10.80
N PHE A 81 -3.70 -1.00 10.42
CA PHE A 81 -4.14 0.40 10.47
C PHE A 81 -5.31 0.67 9.51
N ILE A 82 -5.23 0.17 8.28
CA ILE A 82 -6.26 0.30 7.24
C ILE A 82 -7.54 -0.42 7.64
N THR A 83 -7.44 -1.69 8.07
CA THR A 83 -8.62 -2.50 8.44
C THR A 83 -9.40 -1.84 9.57
N LEU A 84 -8.72 -1.25 10.57
CA LEU A 84 -9.38 -0.52 11.65
C LEU A 84 -10.16 0.69 11.12
N ALA A 85 -9.51 1.54 10.32
CA ALA A 85 -10.16 2.74 9.76
C ALA A 85 -11.34 2.40 8.84
N ALA A 86 -11.29 1.28 8.11
CA ALA A 86 -12.38 0.83 7.25
C ALA A 86 -13.61 0.29 8.00
N LEU A 87 -13.44 -0.16 9.26
CA LEU A 87 -14.54 -0.57 10.13
C LEU A 87 -15.27 0.64 10.76
N ASP A 88 -14.59 1.77 10.91
CA ASP A 88 -15.14 3.00 11.50
C ASP A 88 -16.01 3.81 10.50
N THR A 89 -15.97 3.49 9.20
CA THR A 89 -16.63 4.25 8.12
C THR A 89 -17.76 3.47 7.45
N GLY A 90 -18.97 4.05 7.39
CA GLY A 90 -20.13 3.46 6.71
C GLY A 90 -20.22 3.74 5.20
N ASP A 91 -19.36 4.61 4.66
CA ASP A 91 -19.24 4.92 3.23
C ASP A 91 -17.85 4.54 2.72
N PHE A 92 -17.79 3.98 1.51
CA PHE A 92 -16.53 3.52 0.91
C PHE A 92 -15.66 4.69 0.42
N GLU A 93 -16.24 5.78 -0.08
CA GLU A 93 -15.45 6.94 -0.50
C GLU A 93 -14.89 7.70 0.71
N GLU A 94 -15.63 7.77 1.81
CA GLU A 94 -15.10 8.18 3.12
C GLU A 94 -13.98 7.27 3.61
N CYS A 95 -14.15 5.94 3.53
CA CYS A 95 -13.09 4.98 3.83
C CYS A 95 -11.83 5.32 3.01
N LYS A 96 -11.91 5.34 1.67
CA LYS A 96 -10.79 5.61 0.76
C LYS A 96 -10.07 6.93 1.10
N ARG A 97 -10.84 7.98 1.40
CA ARG A 97 -10.36 9.30 1.86
C ARG A 97 -9.60 9.23 3.18
N VAL A 98 -10.17 8.59 4.20
CA VAL A 98 -9.53 8.39 5.51
C VAL A 98 -8.25 7.56 5.35
N LEU A 99 -8.27 6.47 4.57
CA LEU A 99 -7.09 5.64 4.34
C LEU A 99 -5.92 6.42 3.74
N LEU A 100 -6.17 7.32 2.78
CA LEU A 100 -5.13 8.17 2.19
C LEU A 100 -4.56 9.20 3.19
N GLU A 101 -5.42 9.86 3.99
CA GLU A 101 -4.97 10.77 5.06
C GLU A 101 -4.08 10.03 6.08
N ARG A 102 -4.53 8.85 6.52
CA ARG A 102 -3.81 8.00 7.48
C ARG A 102 -2.50 7.47 6.91
N SER A 103 -2.43 7.20 5.59
CA SER A 103 -1.21 6.83 4.89
C SER A 103 -0.17 7.95 4.95
N SER A 104 -0.57 9.20 4.70
CA SER A 104 0.29 10.37 4.85
C SER A 104 0.82 10.51 6.29
N ILE A 105 -0.05 10.33 7.30
CA ILE A 105 0.35 10.35 8.72
C ILE A 105 1.36 9.24 9.04
N PHE A 106 1.15 8.02 8.53
CA PHE A 106 2.08 6.89 8.73
C PHE A 106 3.45 7.19 8.12
N ILE A 107 3.48 7.62 6.85
CA ILE A 107 4.71 7.95 6.11
C ILE A 107 5.48 9.07 6.81
N ASN A 108 4.80 10.12 7.28
CA ASN A 108 5.45 11.22 8.00
C ASN A 108 6.05 10.75 9.33
N LYS A 109 5.35 9.90 10.09
CA LYS A 109 5.89 9.31 11.33
C LYS A 109 7.07 8.37 11.07
N ALA A 110 7.05 7.59 9.99
CA ALA A 110 8.11 6.66 9.62
C ALA A 110 9.40 7.34 9.09
N ARG A 111 9.38 8.67 8.90
CA ARG A 111 10.53 9.50 8.50
C ARG A 111 11.16 10.28 9.66
N THR A 112 10.60 10.21 10.87
CA THR A 112 11.05 10.97 12.05
C THR A 112 11.78 10.06 13.04
#